data_AF-R4T0S9-F1
#
_entry.id   AF-R4T0S9-F1
#
_cell.length_a   1.000
_cell.length_b   1.000
_cell.length_c   1.000
_cell.angle_alpha   90.00
_cell.angle_beta   90.00
_cell.angle_gamma   90.00
#
_symmetry.space_group_name_H-M   'P 1'
#
loop_
_entity.id
_entity.type
_entity.pdbx_description
1 polymer ?
#
loop_
_entity_poly.entity_id
_entity_poly.type
_entity_poly.pdbx_seq_one_letter_code
_entity_poly.pdbx_strand_id
1 'polypeptide(L)'
;MTHPVRTPVVAADGGLISFALADLLAGRTTTMRVELSDAGAAELWLTRLVGAEASLAALGQGQADLPARPELGRLALLLWLRRWWPAGPSLGIPSLDPALLDLETAVATADVEDLAEGLLDGFEASPAELFDAAIADGALAAAAPPVADDVRELCARLAAWFDEQDDVVRAEAAARVETPAPSQNTYALAAGLDPVAPGEGVLASGRASVDWARVPPGILDAGEDTVTWRIVAAAAATRLEVVVAGAFADAAITAFASHEGEPFAEVPLELGAGRFTGTADLAETAAHVHTGRITVVVGVADEGVAGTTAEDRAEVVALVRARPPGSRTLAERAAAASADEEF
;
A
#
# COMPACT_ATOMS: atom_id res chain seq x y z
N MET A 1 -12.40 12.43 10.49
CA MET A 1 -11.36 11.43 10.20
C MET A 1 -10.36 12.07 9.26
N THR A 2 -9.11 12.17 9.69
CA THR A 2 -8.00 12.56 8.82
C THR A 2 -7.86 11.49 7.73
N HIS A 3 -7.63 11.88 6.49
CA HIS A 3 -7.58 10.95 5.36
C HIS A 3 -6.53 9.85 5.63
N PRO A 4 -6.83 8.55 5.42
CA PRO A 4 -5.94 7.44 5.80
C PRO A 4 -4.54 7.53 5.16
N VAL A 5 -4.48 8.05 3.93
CA VAL A 5 -3.22 8.37 3.24
C VAL A 5 -2.29 9.31 4.02
N ARG A 6 -2.78 10.17 4.92
CA ARG A 6 -1.95 11.11 5.71
C ARG A 6 -1.69 10.66 7.15
N THR A 7 -2.30 9.56 7.56
CA THR A 7 -2.31 9.12 8.95
C THR A 7 -1.96 7.64 9.02
N PRO A 8 -0.66 7.30 9.07
CA PRO A 8 -0.22 5.95 9.38
C PRO A 8 -0.83 5.50 10.71
N VAL A 9 -1.36 4.28 10.72
CA VAL A 9 -2.08 3.72 11.86
C VAL A 9 -1.61 2.31 12.16
N VAL A 10 -1.72 1.93 13.44
CA VAL A 10 -1.64 0.57 13.94
C VAL A 10 -2.94 0.28 14.67
N ALA A 11 -3.63 -0.78 14.27
CA ALA A 11 -4.82 -1.27 14.95
C ALA A 11 -4.38 -1.97 16.24
N ALA A 12 -4.98 -1.57 17.36
CA ALA A 12 -4.66 -2.11 18.68
C ALA A 12 -5.93 -2.69 19.30
N ASP A 13 -5.78 -3.69 20.17
CA ASP A 13 -6.93 -4.30 20.84
C ASP A 13 -7.64 -3.25 21.71
N GLY A 14 -8.87 -2.92 21.34
CA GLY A 14 -9.64 -1.83 21.97
C GLY A 14 -9.22 -0.40 21.58
N GLY A 15 -8.46 -0.19 20.50
CA GLY A 15 -8.10 1.16 20.07
C GLY A 15 -7.36 1.30 18.74
N LEU A 16 -6.91 2.52 18.47
CA LEU A 16 -6.14 2.89 17.29
C LEU A 16 -4.96 3.77 17.71
N ILE A 17 -3.77 3.44 17.21
CA ILE A 17 -2.56 4.25 17.39
C ILE A 17 -2.26 4.92 16.05
N SER A 18 -2.13 6.24 16.05
CA SER A 18 -1.93 7.04 14.83
C SER A 18 -0.75 7.98 14.94
N PHE A 19 -0.16 8.27 13.79
CA PHE A 19 1.02 9.12 13.65
C PHE A 19 0.83 10.16 12.55
N ALA A 20 1.59 11.25 12.63
CA ALA A 20 1.70 12.19 11.53
C ALA A 20 2.63 11.63 10.44
N LEU A 21 2.14 11.47 9.21
CA LEU A 21 2.94 10.93 8.10
C LEU A 21 4.23 11.72 7.87
N ALA A 22 4.14 13.06 7.91
CA ALA A 22 5.28 13.92 7.66
C ALA A 22 6.43 13.69 8.65
N ASP A 23 6.11 13.47 9.93
CA ASP A 23 7.11 13.21 10.97
C ASP A 23 7.72 11.81 10.84
N LEU A 24 6.91 10.81 10.50
CA LEU A 24 7.37 9.44 10.26
C LEU A 24 8.33 9.37 9.08
N LEU A 25 7.94 9.96 7.94
CA LEU A 25 8.79 9.98 6.75
C LEU A 25 10.08 10.78 6.99
N ALA A 26 10.02 11.87 7.77
CA ALA A 26 11.20 12.65 8.13
C ALA A 26 12.08 11.99 9.20
N GLY A 27 11.64 10.89 9.83
CA GLY A 27 12.36 10.25 10.95
C GLY A 27 12.42 11.13 12.22
N ARG A 28 11.40 11.98 12.44
CA ARG A 28 11.34 12.94 13.55
C ARG A 28 10.13 12.77 14.46
N THR A 29 9.44 11.63 14.37
CA THR A 29 8.26 11.33 15.20
C THR A 29 8.61 11.36 16.68
N THR A 30 8.00 12.31 17.41
CA THR A 30 8.16 12.43 18.87
C THR A 30 6.92 12.00 19.65
N THR A 31 5.76 12.01 19.00
CA THR A 31 4.46 11.76 19.62
C THR A 31 3.65 10.77 18.80
N MET A 32 2.84 9.96 19.48
CA MET A 32 1.82 9.10 18.90
C MET A 32 0.48 9.43 19.54
N ARG A 33 -0.59 9.40 18.76
CA ARG A 33 -1.95 9.59 19.27
C ARG A 33 -2.63 8.25 19.44
N VAL A 34 -3.13 7.99 20.63
CA VAL A 34 -3.92 6.80 20.95
C VAL A 34 -5.38 7.22 21.10
N GLU A 35 -6.27 6.51 20.41
CA GLU A 35 -7.72 6.64 20.53
C GLU A 35 -8.29 5.30 20.97
N LEU A 36 -9.05 5.27 22.06
CA LEU A 36 -9.55 4.05 22.67
C LEU A 36 -11.04 3.88 22.38
N SER A 37 -11.41 2.72 21.87
CA SER A 37 -12.79 2.29 21.64
C SER A 37 -13.28 1.35 22.74
N ASP A 38 -12.37 0.56 23.33
CA ASP A 38 -12.63 -0.34 24.46
C ASP A 38 -11.50 -0.23 25.49
N ALA A 39 -11.80 0.42 26.62
CA ALA A 39 -10.84 0.60 27.71
C ALA A 39 -10.46 -0.71 28.40
N GLY A 40 -11.35 -1.70 28.44
CA GLY A 40 -11.11 -2.98 29.10
C GLY A 40 -10.10 -3.84 28.33
N ALA A 41 -10.25 -3.89 27.00
CA ALA A 41 -9.28 -4.52 26.12
C ALA A 41 -7.92 -3.77 26.16
N ALA A 42 -7.96 -2.44 26.20
CA ALA A 42 -6.74 -1.64 26.15
C ALA A 42 -5.91 -1.58 27.44
N GLU A 43 -6.50 -1.88 28.61
CA GLU A 43 -5.87 -1.65 29.91
C GLU A 43 -4.51 -2.34 30.07
N LEU A 44 -4.41 -3.61 29.65
CA LEU A 44 -3.21 -4.42 29.86
C LEU A 44 -2.04 -3.96 29.00
N TRP A 45 -2.24 -3.86 27.68
CA TRP A 45 -1.16 -3.44 26.79
C TRP A 45 -0.78 -1.97 27.02
N LEU A 46 -1.73 -1.09 27.32
CA LEU A 46 -1.45 0.33 27.56
C LEU A 46 -0.63 0.52 28.85
N THR A 47 -0.93 -0.27 29.88
CA THR A 47 -0.15 -0.28 31.13
C THR A 47 1.28 -0.79 30.90
N ARG A 48 1.47 -1.82 30.06
CA ARG A 48 2.81 -2.29 29.66
C ARG A 48 3.55 -1.21 28.85
N LEU A 49 2.85 -0.53 27.96
CA LEU A 49 3.40 0.44 27.02
C LEU A 49 3.84 1.74 27.68
N VAL A 50 3.04 2.31 28.58
CA VAL A 50 3.31 3.65 29.17
C VAL A 50 3.33 3.68 30.69
N GLY A 51 3.12 2.54 31.35
CA GLY A 51 3.05 2.44 32.81
C GLY A 51 1.67 2.78 33.36
N ALA A 52 1.42 2.38 34.62
CA ALA A 52 0.10 2.45 35.25
C ALA A 52 -0.48 3.88 35.34
N GLU A 53 0.36 4.87 35.68
CA GLU A 53 -0.12 6.26 35.88
C GLU A 53 -0.59 6.90 34.56
N ALA A 54 0.22 6.78 33.50
CA ALA A 54 -0.13 7.30 32.19
C ALA A 54 -1.30 6.54 31.55
N SER A 55 -1.35 5.21 31.76
CA SER A 55 -2.46 4.36 31.31
C SER A 55 -3.80 4.79 31.92
N LEU A 56 -3.85 5.02 33.25
CA LEU A 56 -5.08 5.49 33.92
C LEU A 56 -5.58 6.83 33.37
N ALA A 57 -4.66 7.76 33.09
CA ALA A 57 -5.03 9.05 32.52
C ALA A 57 -5.63 8.89 31.11
N ALA A 58 -5.02 8.04 30.26
CA ALA A 58 -5.47 7.77 28.91
C ALA A 58 -6.83 7.04 28.88
N LEU A 59 -7.00 6.00 29.71
CA LEU A 59 -8.25 5.24 29.85
C LEU A 59 -9.41 6.14 30.29
N GLY A 60 -9.15 7.08 31.21
CA GLY A 60 -10.17 8.01 31.70
C GLY A 60 -10.65 9.02 30.65
N GLN A 61 -9.81 9.37 29.67
CA GLN A 61 -10.15 10.33 28.61
C GLN A 61 -10.58 9.65 27.30
N GLY A 62 -10.31 8.36 27.13
CA GLY A 62 -10.55 7.62 25.89
C GLY A 62 -9.61 8.01 24.74
N GLN A 63 -8.65 8.92 24.97
CA GLN A 63 -7.62 9.29 24.02
C GLN A 63 -6.42 9.90 24.77
N ALA A 64 -5.23 9.79 24.19
CA ALA A 64 -4.03 10.43 24.72
C ALA A 64 -2.99 10.69 23.62
N ASP A 65 -2.28 11.82 23.74
CA ASP A 65 -1.04 12.04 23.02
C ASP A 65 0.12 11.55 23.91
N LEU A 66 0.81 10.51 23.46
CA LEU A 66 1.86 9.81 24.20
C LEU A 66 3.21 9.99 23.51
N PRO A 67 4.33 9.87 24.24
CA PRO A 67 5.65 9.77 23.61
C PRO A 67 5.68 8.62 22.60
N ALA A 68 6.18 8.88 21.40
CA ALA A 68 6.24 7.86 20.36
C ALA A 68 7.16 6.71 20.78
N ARG A 69 6.72 5.47 20.47
CA ARG A 69 7.56 4.28 20.53
C ARG A 69 8.14 4.00 19.14
N PRO A 70 9.46 3.81 19.00
CA PRO A 70 10.09 3.63 17.69
C PRO A 70 9.58 2.37 16.98
N GLU A 71 9.27 1.31 17.71
CA GLU A 71 8.72 0.05 17.19
C GLU A 71 7.35 0.28 16.54
N LEU A 72 6.42 0.93 17.26
CA LEU A 72 5.10 1.29 16.74
C LEU A 72 5.18 2.26 15.57
N GLY A 73 6.08 3.25 15.63
CA GLY A 73 6.29 4.18 14.52
C GLY A 73 6.81 3.46 13.27
N ARG A 74 7.73 2.51 13.44
CA ARG A 74 8.26 1.68 12.34
C ARG A 74 7.18 0.80 11.74
N LEU A 75 6.38 0.12 12.57
CA LEU A 75 5.26 -0.71 12.09
C LEU A 75 4.23 0.13 11.33
N ALA A 76 3.77 1.25 11.91
CA ALA A 76 2.81 2.14 11.26
C ALA A 76 3.30 2.62 9.88
N LEU A 77 4.57 2.99 9.80
CA LEU A 77 5.20 3.41 8.54
C LEU A 77 5.22 2.26 7.52
N LEU A 78 5.64 1.06 7.91
CA LEU A 78 5.71 -0.09 6.99
C LEU A 78 4.32 -0.50 6.48
N LEU A 79 3.32 -0.53 7.36
CA LEU A 79 1.92 -0.76 6.98
C LEU A 79 1.43 0.33 6.02
N TRP A 80 1.81 1.59 6.25
CA TRP A 80 1.49 2.67 5.34
C TRP A 80 2.19 2.51 3.98
N LEU A 81 3.47 2.14 3.94
CA LEU A 81 4.23 1.93 2.70
C LEU A 81 3.65 0.80 1.86
N ARG A 82 3.30 -0.32 2.50
CA ARG A 82 2.61 -1.43 1.84
C ARG A 82 1.30 -0.98 1.19
N ARG A 83 0.66 0.04 1.77
CA ARG A 83 -0.68 0.46 1.37
C ARG A 83 -0.77 1.62 0.41
N TRP A 84 0.08 2.61 0.60
CA TRP A 84 -0.12 3.95 0.06
C TRP A 84 1.14 4.49 -0.62
N TRP A 85 2.19 3.67 -0.78
CA TRP A 85 3.42 4.12 -1.40
C TRP A 85 3.19 4.59 -2.83
N PRO A 86 3.55 5.85 -3.17
CA PRO A 86 3.21 6.43 -4.45
C PRO A 86 4.24 6.09 -5.54
N ALA A 87 4.48 4.80 -5.79
CA ALA A 87 5.35 4.36 -6.89
C ALA A 87 4.84 4.89 -8.23
N GLY A 88 5.74 5.24 -9.14
CA GLY A 88 5.38 5.68 -10.49
C GLY A 88 6.55 6.31 -11.25
N PRO A 89 6.84 5.88 -12.50
CA PRO A 89 7.90 6.48 -13.32
C PRO A 89 7.71 7.98 -13.59
N SER A 90 6.46 8.43 -13.77
CA SER A 90 6.11 9.84 -13.94
C SER A 90 6.39 10.68 -12.69
N LEU A 91 6.36 10.04 -11.52
CA LEU A 91 6.69 10.63 -10.23
C LEU A 91 8.18 10.48 -9.89
N GLY A 92 8.96 9.69 -10.63
CA GLY A 92 10.35 9.38 -10.28
C GLY A 92 10.46 8.72 -8.91
N ILE A 93 9.41 7.99 -8.49
CA ILE A 93 9.36 7.25 -7.23
C ILE A 93 9.40 5.77 -7.59
N PRO A 94 10.44 5.03 -7.17
CA PRO A 94 10.58 3.64 -7.56
C PRO A 94 9.55 2.76 -6.84
N SER A 95 9.18 1.66 -7.48
CA SER A 95 8.38 0.61 -6.83
C SER A 95 9.19 -0.07 -5.71
N LEU A 96 8.53 -0.39 -4.60
CA LEU A 96 9.13 -1.15 -3.50
C LEU A 96 8.82 -2.63 -3.70
N ASP A 97 9.82 -3.47 -3.51
CA ASP A 97 9.63 -4.92 -3.62
C ASP A 97 8.74 -5.42 -2.46
N PRO A 98 7.59 -6.08 -2.76
CA PRO A 98 6.68 -6.56 -1.73
C PRO A 98 7.31 -7.54 -0.75
N ALA A 99 8.21 -8.43 -1.19
CA ALA A 99 8.82 -9.43 -0.32
C ALA A 99 9.75 -8.82 0.72
N LEU A 100 10.48 -7.75 0.35
CA LEU A 100 11.29 -6.99 1.29
C LEU A 100 10.42 -6.22 2.29
N LEU A 101 9.32 -5.61 1.83
CA LEU A 101 8.37 -4.94 2.71
C LEU A 101 7.70 -5.93 3.68
N ASP A 102 7.31 -7.12 3.21
CA ASP A 102 6.73 -8.18 4.03
C ASP A 102 7.70 -8.65 5.11
N LEU A 103 8.97 -8.90 4.76
CA LEU A 103 10.01 -9.26 5.74
C LEU A 103 10.22 -8.16 6.79
N GLU A 104 10.36 -6.90 6.36
CA GLU A 104 10.54 -5.78 7.29
C GLU A 104 9.36 -5.59 8.23
N THR A 105 8.14 -5.80 7.70
CA THR A 105 6.88 -5.70 8.45
C THR A 105 6.76 -6.86 9.42
N ALA A 106 7.09 -8.10 9.03
CA ALA A 106 7.09 -9.25 9.92
C ALA A 106 7.95 -9.01 11.16
N VAL A 107 9.18 -8.49 10.97
CA VAL A 107 10.07 -8.11 12.07
C VAL A 107 9.47 -6.97 12.91
N ALA A 108 8.90 -5.95 12.28
CA ALA A 108 8.29 -4.83 13.02
C ALA A 108 7.08 -5.26 13.85
N THR A 109 6.27 -6.18 13.33
CA THR A 109 5.13 -6.76 14.04
C THR A 109 5.62 -7.58 15.23
N ALA A 110 6.64 -8.42 15.05
CA ALA A 110 7.27 -9.16 16.15
C ALA A 110 7.82 -8.22 17.26
N ASP A 111 8.53 -7.15 16.87
CA ASP A 111 9.06 -6.15 17.80
C ASP A 111 7.94 -5.45 18.61
N VAL A 112 6.76 -5.26 18.03
CA VAL A 112 5.59 -4.66 18.71
C VAL A 112 4.93 -5.66 19.67
N GLU A 113 4.82 -6.94 19.29
CA GLU A 113 4.33 -7.99 20.18
C GLU A 113 5.22 -8.15 21.42
N ASP A 114 6.54 -8.10 21.23
CA ASP A 114 7.52 -8.15 22.34
C ASP A 114 7.47 -6.89 23.22
N LEU A 115 7.19 -5.72 22.61
CA LEU A 115 7.06 -4.45 23.33
C LEU A 115 5.87 -4.45 24.30
N ALA A 116 4.72 -4.95 23.85
CA ALA A 116 3.52 -5.03 24.65
C ALA A 116 2.62 -6.17 24.15
N GLU A 117 2.75 -7.33 24.78
CA GLU A 117 1.92 -8.50 24.49
C GLU A 117 0.41 -8.14 24.53
N GLY A 118 -0.31 -8.56 23.49
CA GLY A 118 -1.75 -8.31 23.34
C GLY A 118 -2.08 -6.88 22.92
N LEU A 119 -1.11 -6.10 22.43
CA LEU A 119 -1.36 -4.77 21.88
C LEU A 119 -2.11 -4.86 20.55
N LEU A 120 -1.72 -5.76 19.65
CA LEU A 120 -2.32 -5.87 18.32
C LEU A 120 -3.65 -6.63 18.39
N ASP A 121 -4.64 -6.16 17.62
CA ASP A 121 -5.99 -6.75 17.57
C ASP A 121 -6.12 -7.94 16.59
N GLY A 122 -5.03 -8.28 15.91
CA GLY A 122 -5.00 -9.30 14.86
C GLY A 122 -5.65 -8.87 13.54
N PHE A 123 -5.94 -7.58 13.34
CA PHE A 123 -6.40 -7.05 12.05
C PHE A 123 -5.28 -7.09 11.00
N GLU A 124 -4.05 -6.76 11.42
CA GLU A 124 -2.88 -6.86 10.58
C GLU A 124 -2.37 -8.31 10.52
N ALA A 125 -1.74 -8.67 9.41
CA ALA A 125 -1.14 -9.99 9.24
C ALA A 125 -0.08 -10.26 10.32
N SER A 126 -0.09 -11.47 10.85
CA SER A 126 0.87 -11.93 11.86
C SER A 126 2.30 -12.00 11.30
N PRO A 127 3.35 -12.03 12.15
CA PRO A 127 4.72 -12.21 11.69
C PRO A 127 4.91 -13.47 10.83
N ALA A 128 4.18 -14.55 11.14
CA ALA A 128 4.19 -15.80 10.40
C ALA A 128 3.60 -15.65 8.98
N GLU A 129 2.44 -15.02 8.85
CA GLU A 129 1.78 -14.80 7.55
C GLU A 129 2.59 -13.87 6.65
N LEU A 130 3.15 -12.80 7.23
CA LEU A 130 4.02 -11.87 6.52
C LEU A 130 5.32 -12.56 6.06
N PHE A 131 5.94 -13.38 6.92
CA PHE A 131 7.14 -14.13 6.56
C PHE A 131 6.85 -15.15 5.44
N ASP A 132 5.76 -15.90 5.54
CA ASP A 132 5.34 -16.86 4.51
C ASP A 132 5.11 -16.16 3.16
N ALA A 133 4.47 -14.98 3.18
CA ALA A 133 4.26 -14.15 1.99
C ALA A 133 5.59 -13.66 1.40
N ALA A 134 6.55 -13.26 2.25
CA ALA A 134 7.86 -12.79 1.80
C ALA A 134 8.64 -13.89 1.05
N ILE A 135 8.62 -15.13 1.55
CA ILE A 135 9.40 -16.24 0.97
C ILE A 135 8.66 -16.99 -0.15
N ALA A 136 7.39 -16.67 -0.39
CA ALA A 136 6.56 -17.33 -1.40
C ALA A 136 7.24 -17.29 -2.77
N ASP A 137 7.25 -18.45 -3.45
CA ASP A 137 7.86 -18.65 -4.78
C ASP A 137 9.32 -18.15 -4.91
N GLY A 138 10.05 -18.05 -3.79
CA GLY A 138 11.41 -17.54 -3.76
C GLY A 138 11.53 -16.02 -3.96
N ALA A 139 10.45 -15.26 -3.80
CA ALA A 139 10.40 -13.82 -4.02
C ALA A 139 11.46 -13.06 -3.19
N LEU A 140 11.55 -13.35 -1.88
CA LEU A 140 12.57 -12.72 -1.03
C LEU A 140 14.00 -13.00 -1.52
N ALA A 141 14.29 -14.23 -1.95
CA ALA A 141 15.62 -14.59 -2.44
C ALA A 141 15.98 -13.85 -3.74
N ALA A 142 15.00 -13.56 -4.59
CA ALA A 142 15.18 -12.76 -5.80
C ALA A 142 15.40 -11.27 -5.49
N ALA A 143 14.70 -10.73 -4.50
CA ALA A 143 14.77 -9.30 -4.13
C ALA A 143 15.96 -8.92 -3.24
N ALA A 144 16.52 -9.89 -2.51
CA ALA A 144 17.55 -9.65 -1.51
C ALA A 144 18.95 -9.19 -1.99
N PRO A 145 19.46 -9.48 -3.21
CA PRO A 145 20.85 -9.19 -3.57
C PRO A 145 21.37 -7.77 -3.27
N PRO A 146 20.60 -6.68 -3.52
CA PRO A 146 21.06 -5.32 -3.21
C PRO A 146 21.25 -5.01 -1.72
N VAL A 147 20.65 -5.83 -0.84
CA VAL A 147 20.52 -5.61 0.61
C VAL A 147 20.70 -6.93 1.39
N ALA A 148 21.53 -7.83 0.86
CA ALA A 148 21.63 -9.21 1.31
C ALA A 148 22.03 -9.36 2.79
N ASP A 149 22.89 -8.47 3.28
CA ASP A 149 23.34 -8.49 4.67
C ASP A 149 22.24 -8.11 5.64
N ASP A 150 21.47 -7.06 5.33
CA ASP A 150 20.32 -6.66 6.13
C ASP A 150 19.21 -7.74 6.11
N VAL A 151 18.93 -8.34 4.94
CA VAL A 151 17.94 -9.43 4.83
C VAL A 151 18.34 -10.59 5.73
N ARG A 152 19.62 -10.97 5.73
CA ARG A 152 20.12 -12.06 6.58
C ARG A 152 19.98 -11.74 8.07
N GLU A 153 20.25 -10.50 8.47
CA GLU A 153 20.07 -10.05 9.85
C GLU A 153 18.59 -10.12 10.27
N LEU A 154 17.67 -9.62 9.44
CA LEU A 154 16.23 -9.68 9.70
C LEU A 154 15.72 -11.12 9.76
N CYS A 155 16.14 -11.99 8.83
CA CYS A 155 15.80 -13.40 8.86
C CYS A 155 16.32 -14.11 10.13
N ALA A 156 17.54 -13.79 10.58
CA ALA A 156 18.07 -14.35 11.82
C ALA A 156 17.28 -13.90 13.05
N ARG A 157 16.83 -12.64 13.10
CA ARG A 157 15.96 -12.12 14.15
C ARG A 157 14.60 -12.82 14.16
N LEU A 158 13.96 -12.96 13.00
CA LEU A 158 12.70 -13.71 12.89
C LEU A 158 12.87 -15.18 13.26
N ALA A 159 13.97 -15.81 12.88
CA ALA A 159 14.24 -17.20 13.24
C ALA A 159 14.27 -17.39 14.76
N ALA A 160 14.92 -16.48 15.50
CA ALA A 160 14.93 -16.50 16.96
C ALA A 160 13.54 -16.26 17.54
N TRP A 161 12.80 -15.29 17.01
CA TRP A 161 11.43 -15.02 17.46
C TRP A 161 10.50 -16.22 17.24
N PHE A 162 10.55 -16.86 16.06
CA PHE A 162 9.75 -18.07 15.79
C PHE A 162 10.12 -19.23 16.72
N ASP A 163 11.39 -19.41 17.06
CA ASP A 163 11.83 -20.41 18.04
C ASP A 163 11.23 -20.13 19.43
N GLU A 164 11.19 -18.87 19.87
CA GLU A 164 10.53 -18.46 21.11
C GLU A 164 9.01 -18.69 21.11
N GLN A 165 8.38 -18.67 19.92
CA GLN A 165 6.96 -19.01 19.74
C GLN A 165 6.70 -20.50 19.50
N ASP A 166 7.71 -21.38 19.68
CA ASP A 166 7.66 -22.82 19.40
C ASP A 166 7.32 -23.17 17.92
N ASP A 167 7.54 -22.25 16.97
CA ASP A 167 7.38 -22.48 15.52
C ASP A 167 8.72 -22.86 14.87
N VAL A 168 9.15 -24.09 15.15
CA VAL A 168 10.41 -24.65 14.65
C VAL A 168 10.47 -24.67 13.11
N VAL A 169 9.33 -24.87 12.45
CA VAL A 169 9.28 -24.97 10.98
C VAL A 169 9.66 -23.63 10.34
N ARG A 170 9.08 -22.53 10.83
CA ARG A 170 9.41 -21.19 10.34
C ARG A 170 10.76 -20.70 10.84
N ALA A 171 11.16 -21.07 12.05
CA ALA A 171 12.51 -20.79 12.55
C ALA A 171 13.59 -21.37 11.62
N GLU A 172 13.46 -22.64 11.24
CA GLU A 172 14.39 -23.27 10.29
C GLU A 172 14.27 -22.68 8.87
N ALA A 173 13.07 -22.29 8.44
CA ALA A 173 12.88 -21.68 7.12
C ALA A 173 13.58 -20.31 7.05
N ALA A 174 13.40 -19.45 8.06
CA ALA A 174 14.07 -18.16 8.18
C ALA A 174 15.60 -18.30 8.26
N ALA A 175 16.10 -19.29 9.01
CA ALA A 175 17.54 -19.58 9.08
C ALA A 175 18.12 -20.10 7.76
N ARG A 176 17.30 -20.72 6.91
CA ARG A 176 17.68 -21.30 5.61
C ARG A 176 17.57 -20.34 4.43
N VAL A 177 17.15 -19.10 4.63
CA VAL A 177 17.13 -18.07 3.57
C VAL A 177 18.57 -17.76 3.18
N GLU A 178 19.14 -18.61 2.32
CA GLU A 178 20.42 -18.40 1.66
C GLU A 178 20.19 -17.40 0.53
N THR A 179 20.86 -16.25 0.60
CA THR A 179 20.85 -15.29 -0.50
C THR A 179 21.68 -15.88 -1.64
N PRO A 180 21.11 -16.24 -2.80
CA PRO A 180 21.91 -16.72 -3.90
C PRO A 180 22.89 -15.64 -4.33
N ALA A 181 24.13 -16.04 -4.67
CA ALA A 181 25.08 -15.16 -5.33
C ALA A 181 24.44 -14.55 -6.59
N PRO A 182 24.75 -13.30 -6.96
CA PRO A 182 24.10 -12.62 -8.07
C PRO A 182 24.19 -13.49 -9.33
N SER A 183 23.06 -14.08 -9.72
CA SER A 183 22.96 -14.80 -10.97
C SER A 183 22.60 -13.80 -12.04
N GLN A 184 23.41 -13.75 -13.10
CA GLN A 184 23.14 -12.95 -14.29
C GLN A 184 21.93 -13.54 -15.00
N ASN A 185 20.73 -13.14 -14.61
CA ASN A 185 19.54 -13.20 -15.46
C ASN A 185 18.88 -11.82 -15.45
N THR A 186 19.57 -10.93 -16.14
CA THR A 186 19.14 -9.59 -16.49
C THR A 186 18.11 -9.65 -17.61
N TYR A 187 17.19 -8.68 -17.56
CA TYR A 187 16.24 -8.23 -18.58
C TYR A 187 14.87 -8.93 -18.61
N ALA A 188 13.87 -8.24 -18.06
CA ALA A 188 12.50 -8.28 -18.56
C ALA A 188 12.15 -6.91 -19.16
N LEU A 189 11.81 -6.94 -20.45
CA LEU A 189 11.53 -5.85 -21.38
C LEU A 189 10.76 -4.66 -20.80
N ALA A 190 11.35 -3.46 -20.90
CA ALA A 190 10.58 -2.25 -21.16
C ALA A 190 10.08 -2.29 -22.61
N ALA A 191 8.86 -2.78 -22.82
CA ALA A 191 8.17 -2.60 -24.09
C ALA A 191 7.63 -1.16 -24.15
N GLY A 192 8.44 -0.28 -24.75
CA GLY A 192 8.00 1.05 -25.14
C GLY A 192 6.90 0.98 -26.19
N LEU A 193 5.82 1.70 -25.87
CA LEU A 193 4.90 2.48 -26.74
C LEU A 193 4.24 1.78 -27.93
N ASP A 194 2.91 1.83 -27.93
CA ASP A 194 2.18 2.42 -29.06
C ASP A 194 1.09 3.35 -28.50
N PRO A 195 1.03 4.64 -28.88
CA PRO A 195 -0.19 5.41 -28.68
C PRO A 195 -1.29 4.70 -29.47
N VAL A 196 -2.36 4.29 -28.79
CA VAL A 196 -3.56 3.75 -29.43
C VAL A 196 -3.99 4.77 -30.49
N ALA A 197 -3.95 4.34 -31.75
CA ALA A 197 -4.35 5.16 -32.88
C ALA A 197 -5.73 5.77 -32.63
N PRO A 198 -6.00 7.02 -33.02
CA PRO A 198 -7.34 7.59 -32.93
C PRO A 198 -8.29 6.72 -33.75
N GLY A 199 -9.10 5.92 -33.05
CA GLY A 199 -10.12 5.08 -33.68
C GLY A 199 -11.25 5.95 -34.20
N GLU A 200 -11.66 5.71 -35.45
CA GLU A 200 -12.96 6.14 -35.96
C GLU A 200 -14.05 5.70 -34.96
N GLY A 201 -14.86 6.65 -34.48
CA GLY A 201 -16.01 6.36 -33.59
C GLY A 201 -15.84 6.66 -32.09
N VAL A 202 -14.77 7.33 -31.65
CA VAL A 202 -14.69 7.82 -30.25
C VAL A 202 -15.66 8.99 -30.04
N LEU A 203 -16.61 8.83 -29.12
CA LEU A 203 -17.61 9.84 -28.77
C LEU A 203 -17.13 10.76 -27.64
N ALA A 204 -16.43 10.20 -26.65
CA ALA A 204 -15.83 10.93 -25.55
C ALA A 204 -14.61 10.17 -25.02
N SER A 205 -13.67 10.88 -24.41
CA SER A 205 -12.53 10.27 -23.73
C SER A 205 -12.03 11.17 -22.61
N GLY A 206 -11.34 10.58 -21.65
CA GLY A 206 -10.75 11.34 -20.57
C GLY A 206 -9.71 10.54 -19.81
N ARG A 207 -9.12 11.22 -18.83
CA ARG A 207 -8.19 10.64 -17.88
C ARG A 207 -8.66 10.92 -16.48
N ALA A 208 -8.32 10.01 -15.57
CA ALA A 208 -8.54 10.14 -14.16
C ALA A 208 -7.37 9.47 -13.43
N SER A 209 -7.20 9.82 -12.16
CA SER A 209 -6.24 9.16 -11.29
C SER A 209 -6.98 8.16 -10.43
N VAL A 210 -6.32 7.05 -10.10
CA VAL A 210 -6.86 6.08 -9.16
C VAL A 210 -7.07 6.76 -7.80
N ASP A 211 -8.27 6.61 -7.24
CA ASP A 211 -8.50 6.99 -5.85
C ASP A 211 -7.94 5.89 -4.97
N TRP A 212 -6.76 6.14 -4.40
CA TRP A 212 -6.07 5.16 -3.58
C TRP A 212 -6.99 4.65 -2.47
N ALA A 213 -7.84 5.52 -1.90
CA ALA A 213 -8.73 5.16 -0.81
C ALA A 213 -9.78 4.09 -1.18
N ARG A 214 -9.97 3.84 -2.47
CA ARG A 214 -10.97 2.92 -3.02
C ARG A 214 -10.36 1.66 -3.64
N VAL A 215 -9.04 1.56 -3.76
CA VAL A 215 -8.37 0.38 -4.33
C VAL A 215 -7.55 -0.35 -3.28
N PRO A 216 -7.43 -1.69 -3.37
CA PRO A 216 -6.57 -2.40 -2.45
C PRO A 216 -5.11 -1.95 -2.61
N PRO A 217 -4.38 -1.93 -1.49
CA PRO A 217 -2.99 -1.54 -1.45
C PRO A 217 -2.09 -2.37 -2.37
N GLY A 218 -1.10 -1.74 -3.02
CA GLY A 218 -0.08 -2.45 -3.82
C GLY A 218 -0.58 -3.07 -5.13
N ILE A 219 -1.84 -2.85 -5.51
CA ILE A 219 -2.40 -3.40 -6.76
C ILE A 219 -2.15 -2.50 -7.96
N LEU A 220 -2.20 -1.19 -7.78
CA LEU A 220 -2.15 -0.18 -8.85
C LEU A 220 -1.08 0.88 -8.58
N ASP A 221 -0.49 1.36 -9.66
CA ASP A 221 0.40 2.52 -9.73
C ASP A 221 -0.34 3.76 -9.21
N ALA A 222 0.33 4.47 -8.33
CA ALA A 222 -0.18 5.65 -7.68
C ALA A 222 -0.04 6.91 -8.56
N GLY A 223 0.53 6.79 -9.75
CA GLY A 223 0.64 7.85 -10.72
C GLY A 223 -0.67 8.59 -10.98
N GLU A 224 -0.55 9.87 -11.31
CA GLU A 224 -1.67 10.65 -11.80
C GLU A 224 -2.02 10.24 -13.23
N ASP A 225 -3.30 10.40 -13.60
CA ASP A 225 -3.82 10.10 -14.95
C ASP A 225 -3.59 8.65 -15.41
N THR A 226 -3.45 7.71 -14.48
CA THR A 226 -3.27 6.27 -14.74
C THR A 226 -4.53 5.59 -15.28
N VAL A 227 -5.70 6.14 -15.00
CA VAL A 227 -6.98 5.71 -15.56
C VAL A 227 -7.24 6.46 -16.86
N THR A 228 -7.34 5.74 -17.96
CA THR A 228 -7.78 6.26 -19.25
C THR A 228 -9.12 5.63 -19.59
N TRP A 229 -10.07 6.44 -20.05
CA TRP A 229 -11.40 5.95 -20.43
C TRP A 229 -11.83 6.55 -21.75
N ARG A 230 -12.64 5.79 -22.47
CA ARG A 230 -13.23 6.23 -23.75
C ARG A 230 -14.61 5.61 -23.95
N ILE A 231 -15.52 6.42 -24.48
CA ILE A 231 -16.81 5.97 -24.97
C ILE A 231 -16.69 5.84 -26.48
N VAL A 232 -16.92 4.63 -27.00
CA VAL A 232 -16.75 4.30 -28.41
C VAL A 232 -18.07 3.82 -28.98
N ALA A 233 -18.46 4.39 -30.13
CA ALA A 233 -19.56 3.88 -30.93
C ALA A 233 -19.07 2.64 -31.69
N ALA A 234 -19.54 1.45 -31.30
CA ALA A 234 -19.31 0.22 -32.05
C ALA A 234 -20.53 -0.13 -32.91
N ALA A 235 -20.36 -1.03 -33.88
CA ALA A 235 -21.41 -1.37 -34.86
C ALA A 235 -22.70 -1.93 -34.24
N ALA A 236 -22.61 -2.52 -33.04
CA ALA A 236 -23.75 -3.14 -32.35
C ALA A 236 -24.24 -2.35 -31.12
N ALA A 237 -23.37 -1.60 -30.44
CA ALA A 237 -23.69 -0.85 -29.23
C ALA A 237 -22.64 0.25 -28.96
N THR A 238 -22.99 1.25 -28.16
CA THR A 238 -22.00 2.17 -27.59
C THR A 238 -21.38 1.52 -26.37
N ARG A 239 -20.05 1.54 -26.26
CA ARG A 239 -19.32 0.90 -25.15
C ARG A 239 -18.44 1.90 -24.41
N LEU A 240 -18.35 1.73 -23.10
CA LEU A 240 -17.34 2.36 -22.27
C LEU A 240 -16.16 1.41 -22.14
N GLU A 241 -14.99 1.87 -22.50
CA GLU A 241 -13.74 1.16 -22.31
C GLU A 241 -12.89 1.89 -21.28
N VAL A 242 -12.36 1.15 -20.32
CA VAL A 242 -11.51 1.67 -19.25
C VAL A 242 -10.20 0.89 -19.23
N VAL A 243 -9.10 1.62 -19.13
CA VAL A 243 -7.75 1.06 -18.99
C VAL A 243 -7.08 1.75 -17.82
N VAL A 244 -6.59 0.98 -16.86
CA VAL A 244 -5.82 1.46 -15.71
C VAL A 244 -4.39 0.96 -15.85
N ALA A 245 -3.46 1.87 -16.13
CA ALA A 245 -2.05 1.54 -16.28
C ALA A 245 -1.39 1.25 -14.93
N GLY A 246 -0.32 0.45 -14.96
CA GLY A 246 0.53 0.20 -13.80
C GLY A 246 -0.09 -0.76 -12.78
N ALA A 247 -0.63 -1.89 -13.25
CA ALA A 247 -1.07 -2.94 -12.36
C ALA A 247 0.11 -3.83 -11.93
N PHE A 248 0.26 -4.05 -10.63
CA PHE A 248 1.34 -4.87 -10.06
C PHE A 248 0.88 -6.27 -9.64
N ALA A 249 -0.41 -6.43 -9.31
CA ALA A 249 -1.00 -7.68 -8.87
C ALA A 249 -2.47 -7.77 -9.31
N ASP A 250 -3.05 -8.98 -9.24
CA ASP A 250 -4.46 -9.20 -9.59
C ASP A 250 -5.39 -8.87 -8.43
N ALA A 251 -6.56 -8.31 -8.73
CA ALA A 251 -7.59 -7.99 -7.75
C ALA A 251 -8.95 -7.78 -8.42
N ALA A 252 -10.04 -8.09 -7.69
CA ALA A 252 -11.39 -7.79 -8.14
C ALA A 252 -11.69 -6.29 -8.01
N ILE A 253 -11.49 -5.53 -9.09
CA ILE A 253 -11.66 -4.07 -9.14
C ILE A 253 -12.70 -3.70 -10.21
N THR A 254 -13.52 -2.69 -9.94
CA THR A 254 -14.53 -2.15 -10.86
C THR A 254 -14.28 -0.67 -11.12
N ALA A 255 -14.50 -0.21 -12.36
CA ALA A 255 -14.59 1.20 -12.68
C ALA A 255 -16.05 1.66 -12.71
N PHE A 256 -16.36 2.69 -11.94
CA PHE A 256 -17.68 3.31 -11.82
C PHE A 256 -17.66 4.62 -12.60
N ALA A 257 -18.53 4.74 -13.60
CA ALA A 257 -18.65 5.95 -14.40
C ALA A 257 -19.92 6.71 -14.02
N SER A 258 -19.77 8.00 -13.75
CA SER A 258 -20.85 8.92 -13.46
C SER A 258 -20.87 10.11 -14.41
N HIS A 259 -22.06 10.63 -14.67
CA HIS A 259 -22.29 11.81 -15.50
C HIS A 259 -23.06 12.84 -14.70
N GLU A 260 -22.45 14.01 -14.51
CA GLU A 260 -22.97 15.06 -13.63
C GLU A 260 -23.31 14.58 -12.20
N GLY A 261 -22.62 13.51 -11.75
CA GLY A 261 -22.79 12.91 -10.42
C GLY A 261 -23.73 11.69 -10.38
N GLU A 262 -24.44 11.38 -11.46
CA GLU A 262 -25.33 10.20 -11.53
C GLU A 262 -24.58 9.01 -12.15
N PRO A 263 -24.55 7.83 -11.49
CA PRO A 263 -23.89 6.64 -12.03
C PRO A 263 -24.62 6.13 -13.29
N PHE A 264 -23.86 5.77 -14.33
CA PHE A 264 -24.44 5.27 -15.59
C PHE A 264 -23.79 3.99 -16.11
N ALA A 265 -22.62 3.61 -15.61
CA ALA A 265 -21.97 2.35 -15.98
C ALA A 265 -21.05 1.82 -14.87
N GLU A 266 -20.98 0.50 -14.79
CA GLU A 266 -20.02 -0.25 -13.99
C GLU A 266 -19.23 -1.16 -14.92
N VAL A 267 -17.90 -1.13 -14.80
CA VAL A 267 -17.00 -1.86 -15.68
C VAL A 267 -16.08 -2.73 -14.83
N PRO A 268 -16.35 -4.04 -14.71
CA PRO A 268 -15.41 -4.97 -14.11
C PRO A 268 -14.08 -4.92 -14.87
N LEU A 269 -12.97 -4.87 -14.14
CA LEU A 269 -11.65 -4.80 -14.73
C LEU A 269 -10.90 -6.12 -14.54
N GLU A 270 -10.24 -6.58 -15.59
CA GLU A 270 -9.40 -7.78 -15.58
C GLU A 270 -7.93 -7.41 -15.73
N LEU A 271 -7.06 -8.10 -14.99
CA LEU A 271 -5.61 -7.93 -15.10
C LEU A 271 -5.10 -8.47 -16.44
N GLY A 272 -4.48 -7.60 -17.22
CA GLY A 272 -3.65 -7.95 -18.37
C GLY A 272 -2.15 -7.76 -18.06
N ALA A 273 -1.33 -7.68 -19.10
CA ALA A 273 0.12 -7.44 -18.95
C ALA A 273 0.42 -6.05 -18.35
N GLY A 274 0.51 -5.97 -17.02
CA GLY A 274 0.88 -4.77 -16.25
C GLY A 274 -0.18 -3.67 -16.23
N ARG A 275 -1.45 -3.99 -16.52
CA ARG A 275 -2.57 -3.04 -16.52
C ARG A 275 -3.90 -3.74 -16.33
N PHE A 276 -4.88 -3.04 -15.75
CA PHE A 276 -6.26 -3.49 -15.72
C PHE A 276 -7.01 -2.96 -16.95
N THR A 277 -7.85 -3.79 -17.56
CA THR A 277 -8.71 -3.37 -18.68
C THR A 277 -10.11 -3.90 -18.50
N GLY A 278 -11.11 -3.13 -18.89
CA GLY A 278 -12.50 -3.57 -18.90
C GLY A 278 -13.33 -2.83 -19.92
N THR A 279 -14.43 -3.46 -20.32
CA THR A 279 -15.40 -2.88 -21.26
C THR A 279 -16.83 -3.19 -20.81
N ALA A 280 -17.71 -2.20 -20.86
CA ALA A 280 -19.14 -2.38 -20.62
C ALA A 280 -19.97 -1.76 -21.75
N ASP A 281 -21.00 -2.47 -22.18
CA ASP A 281 -21.99 -1.94 -23.12
C ASP A 281 -22.92 -0.96 -22.40
N LEU A 282 -23.09 0.23 -22.97
CA LEU A 282 -23.95 1.26 -22.43
C LEU A 282 -25.40 1.00 -22.84
N ALA A 283 -26.32 1.15 -21.89
CA ALA A 283 -27.74 1.15 -22.18
C ALA A 283 -28.10 2.27 -23.17
N GLU A 284 -29.18 2.10 -23.94
CA GLU A 284 -29.63 3.06 -24.96
C GLU A 284 -29.87 4.48 -24.38
N THR A 285 -30.28 4.55 -23.11
CA THR A 285 -30.46 5.79 -22.35
C THR A 285 -29.14 6.47 -22.00
N ALA A 286 -28.06 5.72 -21.82
CA ALA A 286 -26.72 6.20 -21.51
C ALA A 286 -25.86 6.45 -22.77
N ALA A 287 -26.27 5.97 -23.94
CA ALA A 287 -25.54 6.18 -25.21
C ALA A 287 -25.38 7.68 -25.59
N HIS A 288 -26.24 8.54 -25.03
CA HIS A 288 -26.21 9.99 -25.23
C HIS A 288 -25.30 10.72 -24.22
N VAL A 289 -24.69 9.99 -23.28
CA VAL A 289 -23.79 10.51 -22.25
C VAL A 289 -22.38 10.67 -22.83
N HIS A 290 -22.21 11.66 -23.69
CA HIS A 290 -20.93 12.00 -24.32
C HIS A 290 -20.60 13.49 -24.27
N THR A 291 -21.45 14.28 -23.60
CA THR A 291 -21.27 15.73 -23.41
C THR A 291 -21.52 16.05 -21.94
N GLY A 292 -20.75 16.95 -21.34
CA GLY A 292 -20.84 17.27 -19.91
C GLY A 292 -19.69 16.68 -19.10
N ARG A 293 -19.77 16.77 -17.76
CA ARG A 293 -18.72 16.27 -16.86
C ARG A 293 -18.91 14.77 -16.60
N ILE A 294 -18.07 13.97 -17.24
CA ILE A 294 -17.95 12.53 -17.01
C ILE A 294 -16.82 12.28 -16.01
N THR A 295 -17.09 11.52 -14.96
CA THR A 295 -16.11 11.12 -13.96
C THR A 295 -16.04 9.60 -13.92
N VAL A 296 -14.83 9.06 -13.94
CA VAL A 296 -14.59 7.62 -13.79
C VAL A 296 -13.76 7.41 -12.53
N VAL A 297 -14.27 6.58 -11.62
CA VAL A 297 -13.63 6.22 -10.35
C VAL A 297 -13.38 4.73 -10.34
N VAL A 298 -12.18 4.31 -9.99
CA VAL A 298 -11.77 2.90 -9.93
C VAL A 298 -11.69 2.46 -8.47
N GLY A 299 -12.30 1.33 -8.12
CA GLY A 299 -12.28 0.81 -6.75
C GLY A 299 -13.05 -0.49 -6.51
N VAL A 300 -13.11 -0.92 -5.24
CA VAL A 300 -13.85 -2.12 -4.79
C VAL A 300 -15.32 -1.85 -4.41
N ALA A 301 -15.71 -0.59 -4.18
CA ALA A 301 -17.11 -0.16 -3.96
C ALA A 301 -17.28 1.36 -4.15
N ASP A 302 -18.51 1.82 -4.42
CA ASP A 302 -18.81 3.24 -4.71
C ASP A 302 -19.09 4.11 -3.46
N GLU A 303 -19.47 3.53 -2.32
CA GLU A 303 -20.08 4.31 -1.23
C GLU A 303 -19.17 4.57 -0.01
N GLY A 304 -19.18 5.82 0.46
CA GLY A 304 -18.88 6.19 1.85
C GLY A 304 -17.48 6.71 2.18
N VAL A 305 -16.49 6.53 1.30
CA VAL A 305 -15.12 7.00 1.57
C VAL A 305 -14.91 8.38 0.94
N ALA A 306 -14.53 9.36 1.76
CA ALA A 306 -14.03 10.64 1.25
C ALA A 306 -12.75 10.36 0.45
N GLY A 307 -12.81 10.56 -0.86
CA GLY A 307 -11.72 10.20 -1.77
C GLY A 307 -10.47 11.04 -1.59
N THR A 308 -9.36 10.50 -2.07
CA THR A 308 -8.04 11.16 -2.03
C THR A 308 -8.03 12.35 -2.98
N THR A 309 -7.85 13.56 -2.45
CA THR A 309 -7.78 14.76 -3.29
C THR A 309 -6.42 14.87 -3.99
N ALA A 310 -6.35 15.65 -5.08
CA ALA A 310 -5.08 15.93 -5.76
C ALA A 310 -4.07 16.66 -4.84
N GLU A 311 -4.56 17.47 -3.90
CA GLU A 311 -3.71 18.13 -2.89
C GLU A 311 -3.12 17.11 -1.90
N ASP A 312 -3.94 16.14 -1.46
CA ASP A 312 -3.46 15.04 -0.61
C ASP A 312 -2.36 14.24 -1.30
N ARG A 313 -2.54 13.91 -2.58
CA ARG A 313 -1.53 13.19 -3.36
C ARG A 313 -0.25 14.00 -3.56
N ALA A 314 -0.38 15.26 -3.95
CA ALA A 314 0.77 16.14 -4.16
C ALA A 314 1.63 16.30 -2.89
N GLU A 315 0.98 16.42 -1.73
CA GLU A 315 1.67 16.47 -0.44
C GLU A 315 2.41 15.17 -0.13
N VAL A 316 1.75 14.01 -0.28
CA VAL A 316 2.37 12.70 -0.03
C VAL A 316 3.58 12.49 -0.94
N VAL A 317 3.44 12.79 -2.24
CA VAL A 317 4.54 12.72 -3.21
C VAL A 317 5.69 13.64 -2.81
N ALA A 318 5.40 14.86 -2.35
CA ALA A 318 6.42 15.79 -1.88
C ALA A 318 7.15 15.26 -0.63
N LEU A 319 6.42 14.70 0.33
CA LEU A 319 6.98 14.10 1.54
C LEU A 319 7.87 12.89 1.22
N VAL A 320 7.41 12.00 0.33
CA VAL A 320 8.16 10.81 -0.11
C VAL A 320 9.44 11.20 -0.84
N ARG A 321 9.41 12.21 -1.72
CA ARG A 321 10.61 12.70 -2.41
C ARG A 321 11.60 13.40 -1.48
N ALA A 322 11.11 14.07 -0.44
CA ALA A 322 11.94 14.79 0.53
C ALA A 322 12.59 13.87 1.59
N ARG A 323 12.35 12.55 1.49
CA ARG A 323 12.72 11.59 2.53
C ARG A 323 14.25 11.44 2.64
N PRO A 324 14.83 11.59 3.85
CA PRO A 324 16.28 11.53 4.03
C PRO A 324 16.80 10.09 3.84
N PRO A 325 17.99 9.90 3.23
CA PRO A 325 18.54 8.56 2.97
C PRO A 325 18.67 7.68 4.21
N GLY A 326 18.99 8.27 5.38
CA GLY A 326 19.15 7.54 6.64
C GLY A 326 17.84 7.03 7.26
N SER A 327 16.67 7.44 6.74
CA SER A 327 15.35 6.99 7.22
C SER A 327 14.63 6.09 6.20
N ARG A 328 15.35 5.66 5.15
CA ARG A 328 14.84 4.72 4.14
C ARG A 328 14.78 3.31 4.70
N THR A 329 13.70 2.61 4.36
CA THR A 329 13.56 1.18 4.65
C THR A 329 14.52 0.34 3.81
N LEU A 330 14.61 -0.95 4.11
CA LEU A 330 15.39 -1.91 3.33
C LEU A 330 14.85 -2.00 1.89
N ALA A 331 13.52 -2.07 1.72
CA ALA A 331 12.89 -2.06 0.40
C ALA A 331 13.23 -0.79 -0.42
N GLU A 332 13.24 0.38 0.23
CA GLU A 332 13.62 1.65 -0.43
C GLU A 332 15.10 1.67 -0.85
N ARG A 333 15.99 1.12 -0.01
CA ARG A 333 17.43 1.02 -0.34
C ARG A 333 17.68 0.07 -1.50
N ALA A 334 17.00 -1.07 -1.53
CA ALA A 334 17.08 -2.02 -2.63
C ALA A 334 16.60 -1.38 -3.94
N ALA A 335 15.47 -0.69 -3.92
CA ALA A 335 14.92 0.00 -5.08
C ALA A 335 15.86 1.11 -5.61
N ALA A 336 16.54 1.83 -4.72
CA ALA A 336 17.51 2.85 -5.10
C ALA A 336 18.78 2.25 -5.73
N ALA A 337 19.28 1.13 -5.22
CA ALA A 337 20.46 0.44 -5.75
C ALA A 337 20.21 -0.09 -7.18
N SER A 338 19.02 -0.65 -7.45
CA SER A 338 18.66 -1.12 -8.79
C SER A 338 18.57 0.00 -9.83
N ALA A 339 18.18 1.21 -9.41
CA ALA A 339 18.12 2.37 -10.30
C ALA A 339 19.51 2.88 -10.69
N ASP A 340 20.52 2.72 -9.82
CA ASP A 340 21.91 3.11 -10.11
C ASP A 340 22.61 2.12 -11.07
N GLU A 341 22.17 0.86 -11.14
CA GLU A 341 22.71 -0.15 -12.05
C GLU A 341 22.22 -0.02 -13.51
N GLU A 342 21.15 0.74 -13.76
CA GLU A 342 20.60 1.00 -15.10
C GLU A 342 21.30 2.15 -15.87
N PHE A 343 22.26 2.85 -15.25
CA PHE A 343 23.03 3.96 -15.85
C PHE A 343 24.51 3.63 -16.09
#